data_AF-B1Y9Q0-F1
#
_entry.id   AF-B1Y9Q0-F1
#
_cell.length_a   1.000
_cell.length_b   1.000
_cell.length_c   1.000
_cell.angle_alpha   90.00
_cell.angle_beta   90.00
_cell.angle_gamma   90.00
#
_symmetry.space_group_name_H-M   'P 1'
#
loop_
_entity.id
_entity.type
_entity.pdbx_description
1 polymer ?
#
loop_
_entity_poly.entity_id
_entity_poly.type
_entity_poly.pdbx_seq_one_letter_code
_entity_poly.pdbx_strand_id
1 'polypeptide(L)'
;MNAKALSAIVLMAMLAMAQTTHTGGEKYLGAGIAAGLAGLGAGIALGLAGAAAMSALVERPQERIWYLIYLALAEAVAIYGLLIGLLVFTA
;
A
#
# COMPACT_ATOMS: atom_id res chain seq x y z
N MET A 1 -15.87 12.00 47.23
CA MET A 1 -15.45 11.28 46.01
C MET A 1 -14.54 10.14 46.44
N ASN A 2 -14.96 8.91 46.17
CA ASN A 2 -14.28 7.72 46.70
C ASN A 2 -13.02 7.44 45.86
N ALA A 3 -11.94 6.94 46.48
CA ALA A 3 -10.63 6.75 45.84
C ALA A 3 -10.69 5.97 44.50
N LYS A 4 -11.65 5.04 44.36
CA LYS A 4 -11.90 4.30 43.11
C LYS A 4 -12.38 5.18 41.94
N ALA A 5 -13.16 6.22 42.22
CA ALA A 5 -13.61 7.17 41.20
C ALA A 5 -12.46 8.09 40.77
N LEU A 6 -11.58 8.46 41.70
CA LEU A 6 -10.39 9.27 41.39
C LEU A 6 -9.40 8.50 40.51
N SER A 7 -9.12 7.23 40.82
CA SER A 7 -8.23 6.39 40.00
C SER A 7 -8.80 6.13 38.61
N ALA A 8 -10.12 5.96 38.48
CA ALA A 8 -10.77 5.79 37.17
C ALA A 8 -10.66 7.04 36.30
N ILE A 9 -10.85 8.23 36.87
CA ILE A 9 -10.72 9.51 36.16
C ILE A 9 -9.27 9.73 35.71
N VAL A 10 -8.29 9.45 36.58
CA VAL A 10 -6.86 9.57 36.23
C VAL A 10 -6.46 8.60 35.13
N LEU A 11 -6.96 7.36 35.16
CA LEU A 11 -6.69 6.36 34.11
C LEU A 11 -7.32 6.78 32.76
N MET A 12 -8.55 7.32 32.78
CA MET A 12 -9.21 7.84 31.58
C MET A 12 -8.46 9.05 30.99
N ALA A 13 -7.92 9.92 31.84
CA ALA A 13 -7.13 11.07 31.41
C ALA A 13 -5.79 10.65 30.80
N MET A 14 -5.11 9.66 31.37
CA MET A 14 -3.88 9.10 30.78
C MET A 14 -4.14 8.43 29.43
N LEU A 15 -5.26 7.70 29.29
CA LEU A 15 -5.64 7.10 28.01
C LEU A 15 -5.94 8.16 26.95
N ALA A 16 -6.62 9.25 27.31
CA ALA A 16 -6.89 10.36 26.41
C ALA A 16 -5.60 11.08 25.96
N MET A 17 -4.62 11.26 26.85
CA MET A 17 -3.32 11.85 26.50
C MET A 17 -2.41 10.91 25.69
N ALA A 18 -2.60 9.59 25.80
CA ALA A 18 -1.89 8.61 24.98
C ALA A 18 -2.41 8.55 23.54
N GLN A 19 -3.58 9.13 23.25
CA GLN A 19 -4.04 9.30 21.88
C GLN A 19 -3.17 10.37 21.21
N THR A 20 -2.14 9.93 20.50
CA THR A 20 -1.36 10.78 19.61
C THR A 20 -2.29 11.35 18.56
N THR A 21 -2.64 12.63 18.69
CA THR A 21 -3.38 13.37 17.67
C THR A 21 -2.53 13.38 16.40
N HIS A 22 -2.89 12.54 15.43
CA HIS A 22 -2.17 12.42 14.16
C HIS A 22 -2.07 13.79 13.49
N THR A 23 -0.84 14.30 13.40
CA THR A 23 -0.57 15.50 12.62
C THR A 23 -0.68 15.09 11.14
N GLY A 24 -1.49 15.78 10.34
CA GLY A 24 -1.84 15.35 8.98
C GLY A 24 -0.65 15.03 8.05
N GLY A 25 0.57 15.50 8.38
CA GLY A 25 1.81 15.15 7.68
C GLY A 25 2.13 13.66 7.65
N GLU A 26 1.80 12.92 8.71
CA GLU A 26 2.04 11.47 8.82
C GLU A 26 1.26 10.70 7.73
N LYS A 27 0.06 11.18 7.39
CA LYS A 27 -0.82 10.58 6.38
C LYS A 27 -0.25 10.73 4.98
N TYR A 28 0.27 11.92 4.64
CA TYR A 28 0.87 12.15 3.32
C TYR A 28 2.14 11.32 3.13
N LEU A 29 2.97 11.22 4.16
CA LEU A 29 4.17 10.39 4.12
C LEU A 29 3.81 8.90 3.98
N GLY A 30 2.85 8.42 4.77
CA GLY A 30 2.37 7.04 4.68
C GLY A 30 1.76 6.70 3.31
N ALA A 31 0.94 7.59 2.76
CA ALA A 31 0.35 7.41 1.42
C ALA A 31 1.41 7.36 0.32
N GLY A 32 2.40 8.25 0.37
CA GLY A 32 3.51 8.28 -0.59
C GLY A 32 4.38 7.03 -0.55
N ILE A 33 4.71 6.53 0.66
CA ILE A 33 5.51 5.32 0.82
C ILE A 33 4.75 4.08 0.32
N ALA A 34 3.45 3.95 0.63
CA ALA A 34 2.63 2.83 0.20
C ALA A 34 2.55 2.73 -1.34
N ALA A 35 2.25 3.84 -2.02
CA ALA A 35 2.18 3.86 -3.47
C ALA A 35 3.57 3.74 -4.14
N GLY A 36 4.57 4.43 -3.59
CA GLY A 36 5.92 4.47 -4.15
C GLY A 36 6.63 3.11 -4.12
N LEU A 37 6.62 2.41 -2.98
CA LEU A 37 7.27 1.10 -2.86
C LEU A 37 6.56 0.03 -3.68
N ALA A 38 5.22 0.06 -3.73
CA ALA A 38 4.45 -0.84 -4.58
C ALA A 38 4.75 -0.62 -6.07
N GLY A 39 4.81 0.64 -6.52
CA GLY A 39 5.16 0.98 -7.89
C GLY A 39 6.59 0.56 -8.26
N LEU A 40 7.55 0.72 -7.35
CA LEU A 40 8.92 0.23 -7.57
C LEU A 40 8.98 -1.29 -7.70
N GLY A 41 8.31 -2.02 -6.81
CA GLY A 41 8.25 -3.49 -6.87
C GLY A 41 7.59 -4.00 -8.15
N ALA A 42 6.44 -3.41 -8.52
CA ALA A 42 5.76 -3.73 -9.77
C ALA A 42 6.61 -3.39 -11.00
N GLY A 43 7.25 -2.23 -11.03
CA GLY A 43 8.12 -1.83 -12.15
C GLY A 43 9.29 -2.79 -12.38
N ILE A 44 9.91 -3.28 -11.29
CA ILE A 44 10.97 -4.31 -11.39
C ILE A 44 10.39 -5.61 -11.95
N ALA A 45 9.25 -6.06 -11.41
CA ALA A 45 8.59 -7.28 -11.87
C ALA A 45 8.21 -7.21 -13.36
N LEU A 46 7.61 -6.09 -13.80
CA LEU A 46 7.25 -5.86 -15.19
C LEU A 46 8.45 -5.71 -16.12
N GLY A 47 9.54 -5.07 -15.68
CA GLY A 47 10.75 -4.96 -16.49
C GLY A 47 11.33 -6.34 -16.84
N LEU A 48 11.39 -7.23 -15.86
CA LEU A 48 11.88 -8.60 -16.02
C LEU A 48 10.88 -9.48 -16.80
N ALA A 49 9.62 -9.51 -16.36
CA ALA A 49 8.59 -10.34 -16.98
C ALA A 49 8.26 -9.88 -18.41
N GLY A 50 8.27 -8.57 -18.66
CA GLY A 50 8.06 -7.98 -19.97
C GLY A 50 9.16 -8.33 -20.96
N ALA A 51 10.43 -8.28 -20.54
CA ALA A 51 11.55 -8.69 -21.39
C ALA A 51 11.43 -10.17 -21.81
N ALA A 52 11.12 -11.05 -20.86
CA ALA A 52 10.90 -12.48 -21.12
C ALA A 52 9.64 -12.74 -21.98
N ALA A 53 8.58 -11.98 -21.76
CA ALA A 53 7.36 -12.07 -22.55
C ALA A 53 7.60 -11.67 -24.02
N MET A 54 8.41 -10.64 -24.27
CA MET A 54 8.72 -10.20 -25.64
C MET A 54 9.56 -11.22 -26.40
N SER A 55 10.55 -11.86 -25.77
CA SER A 55 11.31 -12.93 -26.43
C SER A 55 10.42 -14.14 -26.73
N ALA A 56 9.58 -14.57 -25.79
CA ALA A 56 8.63 -15.67 -25.98
C ALA A 56 7.54 -15.35 -27.03
N LEU A 57 7.15 -14.08 -27.16
CA LEU A 57 6.17 -13.62 -28.14
C LEU A 57 6.66 -13.76 -29.57
N VAL A 58 7.96 -13.59 -29.82
CA VAL A 58 8.55 -13.78 -31.15
C VAL A 58 8.48 -15.24 -31.58
N GLU A 59 8.70 -16.18 -30.66
CA GLU A 59 8.63 -17.62 -30.93
C GLU A 59 7.19 -18.13 -31.06
N ARG A 60 6.28 -17.65 -30.21
CA ARG A 60 4.90 -18.12 -30.11
C ARG A 60 3.90 -16.95 -30.14
N PRO A 61 3.68 -16.32 -31.30
CA PRO A 61 2.82 -15.13 -31.42
C PRO A 61 1.34 -15.41 -31.11
N GLN A 62 0.92 -16.67 -31.20
CA GLN A 62 -0.45 -17.10 -30.89
C GLN A 62 -0.77 -16.94 -29.39
N GLU A 63 0.25 -16.91 -28.53
CA GLU A 63 0.10 -16.85 -27.07
C GLU A 63 0.17 -15.41 -26.50
N ARG A 64 0.16 -14.38 -27.37
CA ARG A 64 0.22 -12.96 -26.98
C ARG A 64 -0.74 -12.58 -25.85
N ILE A 65 -1.96 -13.10 -25.88
CA ILE A 65 -2.98 -12.77 -24.88
C ILE A 65 -2.57 -13.29 -23.50
N TRP A 66 -2.00 -14.51 -23.43
CA TRP A 66 -1.55 -15.09 -22.17
C TRP A 66 -0.40 -14.29 -21.56
N TYR A 67 0.57 -13.87 -22.38
CA TYR A 67 1.66 -13.00 -21.92
C TYR A 67 1.14 -11.68 -21.36
N LEU A 68 0.15 -11.06 -22.02
CA LEU A 68 -0.49 -9.83 -21.50
C LEU A 68 -1.22 -10.07 -20.16
N ILE A 69 -1.88 -11.22 -19.99
CA ILE A 69 -2.55 -11.56 -18.72
C ILE A 69 -1.53 -11.69 -17.59
N TYR A 70 -0.39 -12.35 -17.81
CA TYR A 70 0.65 -12.47 -16.79
C TYR A 70 1.26 -11.12 -16.40
N LEU A 71 1.49 -10.23 -17.37
CA LEU A 71 1.94 -8.87 -17.10
C LEU A 71 0.89 -8.06 -16.32
N ALA A 72 -0.40 -8.20 -16.64
CA ALA A 72 -1.48 -7.53 -15.92
C ALA A 72 -1.61 -8.02 -14.47
N LEU A 73 -1.35 -9.31 -14.19
CA LEU A 73 -1.30 -9.82 -12.83
C LEU A 73 -0.14 -9.22 -12.02
N ALA A 74 1.01 -8.97 -12.66
CA ALA A 74 2.12 -8.27 -12.02
C ALA A 74 1.77 -6.80 -11.69
N GLU A 75 1.06 -6.11 -12.60
CA GLU A 75 0.58 -4.73 -12.39
C GLU A 75 -0.41 -4.60 -11.23
N ALA A 76 -1.16 -5.67 -10.91
CA ALA A 76 -2.11 -5.63 -9.80
C ALA A 76 -1.46 -5.17 -8.49
N VAL A 77 -0.17 -5.49 -8.27
CA VAL A 77 0.59 -5.05 -7.09
C VAL A 77 0.68 -3.52 -7.01
N ALA A 78 0.93 -2.83 -8.13
CA ALA A 78 0.95 -1.36 -8.17
C ALA A 78 -0.42 -0.77 -7.87
N ILE A 79 -1.48 -1.35 -8.46
CA ILE A 79 -2.86 -0.89 -8.27
C ILE A 79 -3.29 -1.03 -6.81
N TYR A 80 -2.96 -2.16 -6.15
CA TYR A 80 -3.24 -2.33 -4.73
C TYR A 80 -2.45 -1.36 -3.84
N GLY A 81 -1.18 -1.10 -4.15
CA GLY A 81 -0.38 -0.10 -3.44
C GLY A 81 -0.94 1.33 -3.58
N LEU A 82 -1.39 1.69 -4.78
CA LEU A 82 -2.07 2.97 -5.03
C LEU A 82 -3.41 3.05 -4.27
N LEU A 83 -4.21 1.98 -4.29
CA LEU A 83 -5.47 1.89 -3.57
C LEU A 83 -5.26 2.13 -2.07
N ILE A 84 -4.28 1.45 -1.47
CA ILE A 84 -3.95 1.61 -0.05
C ILE A 84 -3.45 3.04 0.22
N GLY A 85 -2.58 3.58 -0.64
CA GLY A 85 -2.11 4.96 -0.52
C GLY A 85 -3.27 5.97 -0.54
N LEU A 86 -4.26 5.75 -1.40
CA LEU A 86 -5.45 6.60 -1.50
C LEU A 86 -6.37 6.46 -0.29
N LEU A 87 -6.51 5.25 0.26
CA LEU A 87 -7.21 5.04 1.52
C LEU A 87 -6.53 5.78 2.68
N VAL A 88 -5.20 5.71 2.80
CA VAL A 88 -4.45 6.42 3.84
C VAL A 88 -4.51 7.94 3.67
N PHE A 89 -4.55 8.41 2.42
CA PHE A 89 -4.68 9.83 2.11
C PHE A 89 -6.06 10.39 2.47
N THR A 90 -7.12 9.58 2.30
CA THR A 90 -8.52 10.00 2.52
C THR A 90 -9.05 9.68 3.93
N ALA A 91 -8.47 8.70 4.62
CA ALA A 91 -8.74 8.39 6.04
C ALA A 91 -8.15 9.46 6.97
#